data_AF-A0A9W8AIY6-F1
#
_entry.id   AF-A0A9W8AIY6-F1
#
_cell.length_a   1.000
_cell.length_b   1.000
_cell.length_c   1.000
_cell.angle_alpha   90.00
_cell.angle_beta   90.00
_cell.angle_gamma   90.00
#
_symmetry.space_group_name_H-M   'P 1'
#
loop_
_entity.id
_entity.type
_entity.pdbx_description
1 polymer ?
#
loop_
_entity_poly.entity_id
_entity_poly.type
_entity_poly.pdbx_seq_one_letter_code
_entity_poly.pdbx_strand_id
1 'polypeptide(L)'
;YLATGAEDKIIRIWDLSSERICHTLRGHEQDIYSLDYSRDGRIIVSGSGDRSARLWDASTGKGLFNLAIDDVGPKDAGVTSVAISPDGRFVAAGSLDRMVRVWDAQSGYMLERLEGHKDSVYSVAFTPDGSSLISGSLDKTIKIWDLTNLQRTGGGNNPTPSAQSGGKSTMANPSDPSNLSNPTTPKTSTCRATLASHKDFVLSVACSPCGRWIVSGSKDRSVQFWDAHTTNTQFMLQGHKNSVISVAVSPAGGLFATGSGDCRARIWRYETL
;
A
#
# COMPACT_ATOMS: atom_id res chain seq x y z
N TYR A 1 -10.53 6.81 17.75
CA TYR A 1 -11.49 6.48 16.68
C TYR A 1 -11.09 5.18 16.03
N LEU A 2 -12.05 4.41 15.52
CA LEU A 2 -11.85 3.19 14.74
C LEU A 2 -12.54 3.36 13.38
N ALA A 3 -11.90 2.99 12.28
CA ALA A 3 -12.57 2.89 10.98
C ALA A 3 -12.88 1.43 10.66
N THR A 4 -14.06 1.17 10.12
CA THR A 4 -14.48 -0.15 9.66
C THR A 4 -15.03 -0.06 8.24
N GLY A 5 -14.59 -0.96 7.36
CA GLY A 5 -15.15 -1.16 6.03
C GLY A 5 -15.96 -2.46 6.02
N ALA A 6 -17.00 -2.52 5.18
CA ALA A 6 -17.87 -3.69 5.09
C ALA A 6 -18.32 -3.95 3.64
N GLU A 7 -18.98 -5.10 3.43
CA GLU A 7 -19.59 -5.52 2.15
C GLU A 7 -20.75 -4.61 1.72
N ASP A 8 -21.28 -3.80 2.64
CA ASP A 8 -22.26 -2.76 2.32
C ASP A 8 -21.64 -1.52 1.64
N LYS A 9 -20.34 -1.59 1.29
CA LYS A 9 -19.58 -0.58 0.55
C LYS A 9 -19.32 0.71 1.33
N ILE A 10 -19.68 0.70 2.62
CA ILE A 10 -19.63 1.88 3.48
C ILE A 10 -18.48 1.74 4.46
N ILE A 11 -17.79 2.85 4.66
CA ILE A 11 -16.82 2.99 5.74
C ILE A 11 -17.47 3.77 6.88
N ARG A 12 -17.28 3.32 8.11
CA ARG A 12 -17.79 3.98 9.32
C ARG A 12 -16.63 4.33 10.23
N ILE A 13 -16.64 5.57 10.74
CA ILE A 13 -15.71 6.02 11.78
C ILE A 13 -16.46 6.02 13.11
N TRP A 14 -15.94 5.28 14.07
CA TRP A 14 -16.50 5.08 15.39
C TRP A 14 -15.67 5.85 16.42
N ASP A 15 -16.34 6.58 17.30
CA ASP A 15 -15.75 6.98 18.56
C ASP A 15 -15.94 5.84 19.55
N LEU A 16 -14.83 5.24 19.99
CA LEU A 16 -14.84 4.11 20.92
C LEU A 16 -15.21 4.51 22.35
N SER A 17 -15.07 5.79 22.71
CA SER A 17 -15.43 6.28 24.04
C SER A 17 -16.94 6.46 24.20
N SER A 18 -17.62 6.86 23.12
CA SER A 18 -19.07 7.08 23.10
C SER A 18 -19.85 5.96 22.40
N GLU A 19 -19.15 5.00 21.79
CA GLU A 19 -19.71 3.88 21.01
C GLU A 19 -20.63 4.33 19.86
N ARG A 20 -20.36 5.51 19.29
CA ARG A 20 -21.18 6.11 18.22
C ARG A 20 -20.43 6.25 16.91
N ILE A 21 -21.18 6.20 15.82
CA ILE A 21 -20.68 6.53 14.48
C ILE A 21 -20.56 8.05 14.38
N CYS A 22 -19.35 8.54 14.15
CA CYS A 22 -19.06 9.95 13.93
C CYS A 22 -19.24 10.33 12.46
N HIS A 23 -18.72 9.49 11.56
CA HIS A 23 -18.80 9.71 10.13
C HIS A 23 -19.14 8.41 9.39
N THR A 24 -19.89 8.57 8.30
CA THR A 24 -20.19 7.52 7.33
C THR A 24 -19.65 7.97 5.98
N LEU A 25 -18.63 7.27 5.47
CA LEU A 25 -18.02 7.60 4.18
C LEU A 25 -18.62 6.73 3.10
N ARG A 26 -19.16 7.38 2.07
CA ARG A 26 -19.84 6.75 0.93
C ARG A 26 -19.12 7.14 -0.35
N GLY A 27 -19.00 6.21 -1.27
CA GLY A 27 -18.45 6.47 -2.59
C GLY A 27 -17.92 5.23 -3.31
N HIS A 28 -17.51 4.20 -2.57
CA HIS A 28 -17.16 2.92 -3.17
C HIS A 28 -18.40 2.19 -3.73
N GLU A 29 -18.19 1.44 -4.81
CA GLU A 29 -19.26 0.73 -5.53
C GLU A 29 -19.27 -0.78 -5.27
N GLN A 30 -18.28 -1.30 -4.56
CA GLN A 30 -18.15 -2.69 -4.13
C GLN A 30 -17.57 -2.74 -2.71
N ASP A 31 -17.41 -3.97 -2.21
CA ASP A 31 -16.94 -4.27 -0.86
C ASP A 31 -15.63 -3.56 -0.53
N ILE A 32 -15.48 -3.16 0.73
CA ILE A 32 -14.24 -2.58 1.26
C ILE A 32 -13.38 -3.70 1.82
N TYR A 33 -12.20 -3.90 1.24
CA TYR A 33 -11.29 -4.98 1.64
C TYR A 33 -10.21 -4.52 2.60
N SER A 34 -9.81 -3.26 2.54
CA SER A 34 -8.68 -2.75 3.32
C SER A 34 -8.85 -1.28 3.69
N LEU A 35 -8.33 -0.92 4.86
CA LEU A 35 -8.30 0.43 5.39
C LEU A 35 -6.95 0.67 6.06
N ASP A 36 -6.46 1.90 5.98
CA ASP A 36 -5.31 2.36 6.76
C ASP A 36 -5.48 3.83 7.17
N TYR A 37 -4.82 4.23 8.26
CA TYR A 37 -4.82 5.59 8.77
C TYR A 37 -3.43 6.22 8.61
N SER A 38 -3.39 7.50 8.26
CA SER A 38 -2.17 8.28 8.42
C SER A 38 -1.76 8.32 9.90
N ARG A 39 -0.46 8.44 10.16
CA ARG A 39 0.10 8.44 11.53
C ARG A 39 -0.46 9.59 12.40
N ASP A 40 -0.82 10.70 11.78
CA ASP A 40 -1.47 11.85 12.44
C ASP A 40 -2.99 11.70 12.59
N GLY A 41 -3.57 10.61 12.08
CA GLY A 41 -4.99 10.28 12.15
C GLY A 41 -5.90 11.13 11.26
N ARG A 42 -5.34 11.98 10.38
CA ARG A 42 -6.11 12.93 9.56
C ARG A 42 -6.65 12.34 8.27
N ILE A 43 -5.96 11.35 7.71
CA ILE A 43 -6.32 10.73 6.43
C ILE A 43 -6.65 9.27 6.67
N ILE A 44 -7.73 8.81 6.05
CA ILE A 44 -8.02 7.39 5.88
C ILE A 44 -7.78 7.07 4.41
N VAL A 45 -7.15 5.94 4.14
CA VAL A 45 -7.17 5.31 2.81
C VAL A 45 -8.01 4.04 2.88
N SER A 46 -8.81 3.79 1.84
CA SER A 46 -9.58 2.56 1.66
C SER A 46 -9.28 1.90 0.33
N GLY A 47 -9.32 0.57 0.30
CA GLY A 47 -9.22 -0.24 -0.91
C GLY A 47 -10.49 -1.10 -1.10
N SER A 48 -10.98 -1.20 -2.33
CA SER A 48 -12.25 -1.86 -2.65
C SER A 48 -12.19 -2.75 -3.88
N GLY A 49 -13.13 -3.69 -3.95
CA GLY A 49 -13.44 -4.48 -5.14
C GLY A 49 -13.87 -3.66 -6.36
N ASP A 50 -14.16 -2.36 -6.20
CA ASP A 50 -14.54 -1.47 -7.31
C ASP A 50 -13.33 -0.99 -8.14
N ARG A 51 -12.15 -1.56 -7.87
CA ARG A 51 -10.89 -1.25 -8.55
C ARG A 51 -10.38 0.16 -8.21
N SER A 52 -10.69 0.67 -7.02
CA SER A 52 -10.15 1.94 -6.56
C SER A 52 -9.60 1.86 -5.14
N ALA A 53 -8.60 2.70 -4.89
CA ALA A 53 -8.33 3.18 -3.55
C ALA A 53 -8.92 4.59 -3.38
N ARG A 54 -9.35 4.98 -2.19
CA ARG A 54 -9.87 6.32 -1.92
C ARG A 54 -9.25 6.92 -0.68
N LEU A 55 -8.97 8.23 -0.74
CA LEU A 55 -8.51 9.01 0.41
C LEU A 55 -9.68 9.81 0.97
N TRP A 56 -9.71 9.91 2.29
CA TRP A 56 -10.74 10.60 3.02
C TRP A 56 -10.16 11.44 4.13
N ASP A 57 -10.75 12.60 4.37
CA ASP A 57 -10.51 13.38 5.57
C ASP A 57 -11.25 12.71 6.75
N ALA A 58 -10.49 12.23 7.73
CA ALA A 58 -11.03 11.48 8.86
C ALA A 58 -11.87 12.34 9.83
N SER A 59 -11.64 13.65 9.85
CA SER A 59 -12.31 14.59 10.75
C SER A 59 -13.65 15.10 10.21
N THR A 60 -13.83 15.07 8.89
CA THR A 60 -15.04 15.55 8.22
C THR A 60 -15.81 14.43 7.52
N GLY A 61 -15.17 13.30 7.24
CA GLY A 61 -15.71 12.20 6.45
C GLY A 61 -15.79 12.50 4.94
N LYS A 62 -15.18 13.59 4.46
CA LYS A 62 -15.20 13.96 3.04
C LYS A 62 -14.19 13.16 2.24
N GLY A 63 -14.58 12.72 1.05
CA GLY A 63 -13.64 12.14 0.07
C GLY A 63 -12.69 13.20 -0.47
N LEU A 64 -11.40 12.89 -0.50
CA LEU A 64 -10.32 13.75 -1.00
C LEU A 64 -9.95 13.35 -2.42
N PHE A 65 -9.63 12.08 -2.65
CA PHE A 65 -9.21 11.56 -3.94
C PHE A 65 -9.82 10.18 -4.22
N ASN A 66 -10.14 9.94 -5.48
CA ASN A 66 -10.44 8.60 -6.02
C ASN A 66 -9.25 8.13 -6.85
N LEU A 67 -8.46 7.22 -6.29
CA LEU A 67 -7.28 6.63 -6.91
C LEU A 67 -7.69 5.35 -7.65
N ALA A 68 -8.34 5.53 -8.79
CA ALA A 68 -8.71 4.40 -9.65
C ALA A 68 -7.45 3.73 -10.20
N ILE A 69 -7.42 2.39 -10.19
CA ILE A 69 -6.44 1.67 -10.98
C ILE A 69 -6.86 1.78 -12.45
N ASP A 70 -5.88 1.80 -13.35
CA ASP A 70 -6.12 1.96 -14.78
C ASP A 70 -6.86 0.75 -15.39
N ASP A 71 -7.59 0.97 -16.48
CA ASP A 71 -8.37 -0.07 -17.18
C ASP A 71 -7.51 -1.13 -17.91
N VAL A 72 -6.19 -1.10 -17.71
CA VAL A 72 -5.25 -2.09 -18.24
C VAL A 72 -5.19 -3.27 -17.26
N GLY A 73 -6.24 -4.08 -17.24
CA GLY A 73 -6.30 -5.26 -16.38
C GLY A 73 -7.62 -6.01 -16.46
N PRO A 74 -7.74 -7.16 -15.78
CA PRO A 74 -9.01 -7.88 -15.63
C PRO A 74 -10.09 -6.98 -15.03
N LYS A 75 -11.36 -7.20 -15.43
CA LYS A 75 -12.50 -6.40 -14.92
C LYS A 75 -12.77 -6.60 -13.42
N ASP A 76 -12.24 -7.68 -12.85
CA ASP A 76 -12.33 -8.06 -11.44
C ASP A 76 -11.06 -7.71 -10.65
N ALA A 77 -10.23 -6.79 -11.15
CA ALA A 77 -8.99 -6.34 -10.53
C ALA A 77 -9.20 -5.48 -9.25
N GLY A 78 -9.86 -6.02 -8.23
CA GLY A 78 -10.11 -5.31 -6.96
C GLY A 78 -8.83 -4.92 -6.22
N VAL A 79 -8.87 -3.80 -5.49
CA VAL A 79 -7.81 -3.39 -4.57
C VAL A 79 -7.98 -4.14 -3.26
N THR A 80 -7.08 -5.08 -2.99
CA THR A 80 -7.14 -5.99 -1.84
C THR A 80 -6.48 -5.42 -0.59
N SER A 81 -5.50 -4.55 -0.76
CA SER A 81 -4.71 -3.97 0.34
C SER A 81 -4.29 -2.56 0.00
N VAL A 82 -4.38 -1.67 0.99
CA VAL A 82 -3.84 -0.31 0.93
C VAL A 82 -2.88 -0.08 2.10
N ALA A 83 -1.96 0.86 1.91
CA ALA A 83 -1.11 1.37 2.97
C ALA A 83 -0.80 2.85 2.70
N ILE A 84 -0.66 3.64 3.76
CA ILE A 84 -0.15 5.02 3.67
C ILE A 84 1.27 5.09 4.23
N SER A 85 2.15 5.87 3.60
CA SER A 85 3.53 6.01 4.06
C SER A 85 3.57 6.70 5.43
N PRO A 86 4.63 6.47 6.24
CA PRO A 86 4.74 7.02 7.59
C PRO A 86 4.68 8.56 7.66
N ASP A 87 5.13 9.23 6.61
CA ASP A 87 5.08 10.69 6.45
C ASP A 87 3.76 11.19 5.82
N GLY A 88 2.83 10.28 5.48
CA GLY A 88 1.54 10.61 4.89
C GLY A 88 1.58 11.01 3.42
N ARG A 89 2.76 11.00 2.77
CA ARG A 89 2.95 11.54 1.42
C ARG A 89 2.55 10.59 0.31
N PHE A 90 2.65 9.29 0.54
CA PHE A 90 2.40 8.27 -0.47
C PHE A 90 1.32 7.30 -0.04
N VAL A 91 0.50 6.89 -0.98
CA VAL A 91 -0.45 5.78 -0.82
C VAL A 91 -0.02 4.66 -1.74
N ALA A 92 0.01 3.44 -1.22
CA ALA A 92 0.26 2.23 -2.00
C ALA A 92 -0.98 1.34 -2.00
N ALA A 93 -1.20 0.63 -3.11
CA ALA A 93 -2.26 -0.36 -3.22
C ALA A 93 -1.78 -1.60 -3.96
N GLY A 94 -2.06 -2.77 -3.39
CA GLY A 94 -1.94 -4.07 -4.05
C GLY A 94 -3.28 -4.47 -4.67
N SER A 95 -3.24 -5.08 -5.85
CA SER A 95 -4.44 -5.45 -6.60
C SER A 95 -4.40 -6.90 -7.10
N LEU A 96 -5.60 -7.42 -7.40
CA LEU A 96 -5.79 -8.72 -8.04
C LEU A 96 -5.17 -8.80 -9.45
N ASP A 97 -4.93 -7.66 -10.11
CA ASP A 97 -4.19 -7.58 -11.39
C ASP A 97 -2.68 -7.80 -11.28
N ARG A 98 -2.19 -8.23 -10.10
CA ARG A 98 -0.80 -8.60 -9.82
C ARG A 98 0.16 -7.40 -9.73
N MET A 99 -0.37 -6.17 -9.79
CA MET A 99 0.43 -4.97 -9.69
C MET A 99 0.35 -4.38 -8.28
N VAL A 100 1.40 -3.63 -7.94
CA VAL A 100 1.36 -2.65 -6.85
C VAL A 100 1.47 -1.26 -7.47
N ARG A 101 0.63 -0.33 -7.04
CA ARG A 101 0.65 1.06 -7.52
C ARG A 101 0.90 2.01 -6.36
N VAL A 102 1.59 3.10 -6.64
CA VAL A 102 1.89 4.15 -5.65
C VAL A 102 1.43 5.49 -6.18
N TRP A 103 0.73 6.26 -5.36
CA TRP A 103 0.23 7.59 -5.66
C TRP A 103 0.77 8.61 -4.66
N ASP A 104 0.87 9.85 -5.11
CA ASP A 104 1.03 11.01 -4.26
C ASP A 104 -0.29 11.32 -3.54
N ALA A 105 -0.28 11.33 -2.21
CA ALA A 105 -1.48 11.50 -1.40
C ALA A 105 -2.05 12.93 -1.45
N GLN A 106 -1.24 13.92 -1.82
CA GLN A 106 -1.63 15.33 -1.85
C GLN A 106 -2.30 15.75 -3.16
N SER A 107 -1.88 15.14 -4.28
CA SER A 107 -2.37 15.45 -5.62
C SER A 107 -3.24 14.34 -6.22
N GLY A 108 -3.15 13.12 -5.70
CA GLY A 108 -3.81 11.93 -6.25
C GLY A 108 -3.17 11.39 -7.53
N TYR A 109 -2.02 11.93 -7.96
CA TYR A 109 -1.33 11.44 -9.15
C TYR A 109 -0.61 10.12 -8.90
N MET A 110 -0.72 9.20 -9.85
CA MET A 110 0.03 7.94 -9.82
C MET A 110 1.50 8.21 -10.14
N LEU A 111 2.38 7.79 -9.24
CA LEU A 111 3.83 7.97 -9.33
C LEU A 111 4.51 6.74 -9.92
N GLU A 112 4.09 5.55 -9.51
CA GLU A 112 4.75 4.29 -9.85
C GLU A 112 3.75 3.17 -10.13
N ARG A 113 4.16 2.27 -11.03
CA ARG A 113 3.56 0.96 -11.27
C ARG A 113 4.64 -0.08 -11.07
N LEU A 114 4.50 -0.89 -10.04
CA LEU A 114 5.47 -1.88 -9.61
C LEU A 114 5.04 -3.24 -10.14
N GLU A 115 5.64 -3.62 -11.27
CA GLU A 115 5.40 -4.90 -11.93
C GLU A 115 6.41 -5.96 -11.46
N GLY A 116 5.95 -7.21 -11.32
CA GLY A 116 6.83 -8.35 -11.12
C GLY A 116 6.24 -9.51 -10.33
N HIS A 117 5.11 -9.33 -9.64
CA HIS A 117 4.37 -10.45 -9.07
C HIS A 117 3.71 -11.27 -10.18
N LYS A 118 3.68 -12.60 -10.00
CA LYS A 118 3.11 -13.52 -11.00
C LYS A 118 1.64 -13.85 -10.75
N ASP A 119 1.11 -13.39 -9.63
CA ASP A 119 -0.27 -13.59 -9.21
C ASP A 119 -0.73 -12.43 -8.31
N SER A 120 -2.01 -12.41 -7.96
CA SER A 120 -2.66 -11.32 -7.23
C SER A 120 -1.89 -10.89 -5.99
N VAL A 121 -1.77 -9.58 -5.77
CA VAL A 121 -1.18 -9.01 -4.55
C VAL A 121 -2.28 -8.93 -3.50
N TYR A 122 -2.00 -9.38 -2.29
CA TYR A 122 -2.99 -9.45 -1.19
C TYR A 122 -2.65 -8.56 0.00
N SER A 123 -1.40 -8.12 0.11
CA SER A 123 -0.97 -7.29 1.22
C SER A 123 0.16 -6.37 0.81
N VAL A 124 0.11 -5.12 1.25
CA VAL A 124 1.17 -4.12 1.10
C VAL A 124 1.45 -3.43 2.43
N ALA A 125 2.70 -3.06 2.68
CA ALA A 125 3.11 -2.30 3.86
C ALA A 125 4.36 -1.47 3.57
N PHE A 126 4.40 -0.23 4.03
CA PHE A 126 5.61 0.59 3.98
C PHE A 126 6.61 0.20 5.07
N THR A 127 7.90 0.39 4.80
CA THR A 127 8.91 0.43 5.86
C THR A 127 8.75 1.71 6.70
N PRO A 128 9.16 1.72 7.99
CA PRO A 128 8.96 2.88 8.88
C PRO A 128 9.67 4.16 8.44
N ASP A 129 10.71 4.06 7.62
CA ASP A 129 11.41 5.19 7.01
C ASP A 129 10.77 5.66 5.68
N GLY A 130 9.75 4.95 5.19
CA GLY A 130 9.08 5.23 3.92
C GLY A 130 9.95 5.02 2.67
N SER A 131 11.15 4.44 2.81
CA SER A 131 12.09 4.26 1.69
C SER A 131 11.75 3.04 0.83
N SER A 132 11.03 2.06 1.39
CA SER A 132 10.68 0.82 0.72
C SER A 132 9.21 0.45 0.94
N LEU A 133 8.69 -0.35 0.01
CA LEU A 133 7.38 -0.98 0.10
C LEU A 133 7.54 -2.49 0.09
N ILE A 134 6.76 -3.19 0.90
CA ILE A 134 6.72 -4.64 0.99
C ILE A 134 5.38 -5.10 0.45
N SER A 135 5.37 -6.14 -0.39
CA SER A 135 4.14 -6.75 -0.89
C SER A 135 4.15 -8.26 -0.75
N GLY A 136 3.01 -8.85 -0.37
CA GLY A 136 2.77 -10.29 -0.34
C GLY A 136 1.74 -10.71 -1.38
N SER A 137 1.97 -11.84 -2.06
CA SER A 137 1.16 -12.28 -3.20
C SER A 137 0.78 -13.77 -3.13
N LEU A 138 -0.27 -14.11 -3.90
CA LEU A 138 -0.65 -15.49 -4.20
C LEU A 138 0.42 -16.23 -5.02
N ASP A 139 1.39 -15.52 -5.59
CA ASP A 139 2.57 -16.15 -6.22
C ASP A 139 3.54 -16.77 -5.20
N LYS A 140 3.16 -16.74 -3.92
CA LYS A 140 3.87 -17.31 -2.77
C LYS A 140 5.14 -16.56 -2.39
N THR A 141 5.34 -15.38 -2.96
CA THR A 141 6.51 -14.55 -2.70
C THR A 141 6.14 -13.27 -1.96
N ILE A 142 7.17 -12.71 -1.32
CA ILE A 142 7.17 -11.34 -0.81
C ILE A 142 8.15 -10.55 -1.67
N LYS A 143 7.78 -9.33 -2.08
CA LYS A 143 8.69 -8.42 -2.78
C LYS A 143 8.97 -7.20 -1.94
N ILE A 144 10.21 -6.71 -2.03
CA ILE A 144 10.64 -5.44 -1.46
C ILE A 144 10.96 -4.50 -2.61
N TRP A 145 10.28 -3.38 -2.67
CA TRP A 145 10.40 -2.35 -3.70
C TRP A 145 11.15 -1.16 -3.12
N ASP A 146 12.17 -0.67 -3.81
CA ASP A 146 12.89 0.54 -3.41
C ASP A 146 12.19 1.78 -3.97
N LEU A 147 11.73 2.65 -3.07
CA LEU A 147 11.03 3.90 -3.38
C LEU A 147 11.87 5.14 -3.02
N THR A 148 13.17 4.98 -2.76
CA THR A 148 14.07 6.08 -2.38
C THR A 148 14.07 7.21 -3.41
N ASN A 149 13.85 6.90 -4.69
CA ASN A 149 13.74 7.92 -5.74
C ASN A 149 12.55 8.87 -5.52
N LEU A 150 11.40 8.36 -5.07
CA LEU A 150 10.22 9.18 -4.77
C LEU A 150 10.44 10.07 -3.54
N GLN A 151 11.22 9.58 -2.58
CA GLN A 151 11.59 10.37 -1.40
C GLN A 151 12.46 11.57 -1.78
N ARG A 152 13.38 11.39 -2.74
CA ARG A 152 14.32 12.43 -3.18
C ARG A 152 13.69 13.52 -4.03
N THR A 153 12.68 13.20 -4.84
CA THR A 153 11.98 14.17 -5.70
C THR A 153 10.97 15.03 -4.92
N GLY A 154 10.74 14.73 -3.63
CA GLY A 154 9.84 15.47 -2.74
C GLY A 154 10.27 16.89 -2.34
N GLY A 155 11.48 17.31 -2.73
CA GLY A 155 12.00 18.65 -2.45
C GLY A 155 11.84 19.58 -3.64
N GLY A 156 10.66 20.17 -3.79
CA GLY A 156 10.42 21.35 -4.63
C GLY A 156 10.58 21.14 -6.14
N ASN A 157 9.45 20.98 -6.84
CA ASN A 157 9.21 21.57 -8.16
C ASN A 157 7.74 21.32 -8.53
N ASN A 158 6.86 22.20 -8.05
CA ASN A 158 5.68 22.52 -8.85
C ASN A 158 6.18 23.06 -10.19
N PRO A 159 5.72 22.58 -11.36
CA PRO A 159 5.96 23.30 -12.59
C PRO A 159 5.16 24.61 -12.53
N THR A 160 5.78 25.68 -12.04
CA THR A 160 5.31 27.03 -12.32
C THR A 160 5.51 27.29 -13.82
N PRO A 161 4.50 27.78 -14.56
CA PRO A 161 4.68 28.15 -15.96
C PRO A 161 5.70 29.29 -16.00
N SER A 162 6.88 29.01 -16.56
CA SER A 162 7.99 29.96 -16.57
C SER A 162 7.58 31.24 -17.29
N ALA A 163 7.67 32.34 -16.55
CA ALA A 163 7.55 33.70 -17.06
C ALA A 163 8.56 33.96 -18.18
N GLN A 164 8.10 34.73 -19.17
CA GLN A 164 8.86 35.28 -20.27
C GLN A 164 10.12 36.02 -19.79
N SER A 165 11.23 35.80 -20.48
CA SER A 165 12.24 36.84 -20.68
C SER A 165 12.83 36.77 -22.09
N GLY A 166 12.31 37.65 -22.96
CA GLY A 166 13.02 38.42 -23.98
C GLY A 166 13.88 37.72 -25.04
N GLY A 167 13.48 37.81 -26.31
CA GLY A 167 14.44 37.86 -27.42
C GLY A 167 13.99 37.35 -28.80
N LYS A 168 13.21 38.18 -29.52
CA LYS A 168 13.12 38.31 -31.00
C LYS A 168 12.96 37.05 -31.90
N SER A 169 11.73 36.95 -32.41
CA SER A 169 11.38 36.89 -33.85
C SER A 169 12.03 35.83 -34.76
N THR A 170 11.26 34.80 -35.11
CA THR A 170 10.87 34.48 -36.51
C THR A 170 9.61 33.61 -36.51
N MET A 171 8.67 33.94 -37.39
CA MET A 171 7.44 33.19 -37.64
C MET A 171 7.76 31.90 -38.42
N ALA A 172 7.31 30.74 -37.94
CA ALA A 172 7.25 29.52 -38.76
C ALA A 172 6.01 28.66 -38.39
N ASN A 173 5.10 28.62 -39.37
CA ASN A 173 4.00 27.72 -39.73
C ASN A 173 3.63 26.50 -38.82
N PRO A 174 2.33 26.21 -38.59
CA PRO A 174 1.87 25.04 -37.85
C PRO A 174 1.64 23.84 -38.79
N SER A 175 2.66 23.02 -39.01
CA SER A 175 2.49 21.71 -39.70
C SER A 175 3.67 20.77 -39.46
N ASP A 176 4.02 20.53 -38.20
CA ASP A 176 5.05 19.54 -37.85
C ASP A 176 4.55 18.66 -36.68
N PRO A 177 4.16 17.40 -36.92
CA PRO A 177 3.65 16.51 -35.88
C PRO A 177 4.76 15.85 -35.03
N SER A 178 6.00 16.38 -35.04
CA SER A 178 7.16 15.75 -34.42
C SER A 178 7.48 16.22 -32.98
N ASN A 179 6.60 16.99 -32.33
CA ASN A 179 6.90 17.57 -31.01
C ASN A 179 5.89 17.21 -29.89
N LEU A 180 5.41 15.96 -29.89
CA LEU A 180 4.88 15.32 -28.69
C LEU A 180 6.05 14.67 -27.95
N SER A 181 6.87 15.49 -27.28
CA SER A 181 7.77 14.98 -26.25
C SER A 181 6.91 14.50 -25.08
N ASN A 182 6.65 13.19 -25.13
CA ASN A 182 6.03 12.40 -24.08
C ASN A 182 6.68 12.80 -22.73
N PRO A 183 5.94 13.15 -21.67
CA PRO A 183 6.55 13.35 -20.36
C PRO A 183 7.27 12.05 -20.01
N THR A 184 8.58 12.18 -19.75
CA THR A 184 9.53 11.12 -19.41
C THR A 184 8.85 10.03 -18.60
N THR A 185 8.79 8.81 -19.14
CA THR A 185 8.34 7.62 -18.42
C THR A 185 9.01 7.59 -17.05
N PRO A 186 8.27 7.56 -15.93
CA PRO A 186 8.87 7.45 -14.61
C PRO A 186 9.77 6.21 -14.61
N LYS A 187 11.02 6.37 -14.20
CA LYS A 187 11.94 5.24 -14.04
C LYS A 187 11.29 4.30 -13.02
N THR A 188 10.79 3.16 -13.49
CA THR A 188 10.11 2.16 -12.68
C THR A 188 10.98 1.81 -11.48
N SER A 189 10.45 2.09 -10.29
CA SER A 189 11.06 1.65 -9.04
C SER A 189 11.26 0.13 -9.06
N THR A 190 12.49 -0.32 -8.82
CA THR A 190 12.88 -1.71 -9.04
C THR A 190 12.58 -2.59 -7.84
N CYS A 191 12.21 -3.84 -8.10
CA CYS A 191 12.14 -4.88 -7.06
C CYS A 191 13.56 -5.14 -6.53
N ARG A 192 13.86 -4.66 -5.32
CA ARG A 192 15.16 -4.83 -4.65
C ARG A 192 15.41 -6.28 -4.25
N ALA A 193 14.36 -6.98 -3.80
CA ALA A 193 14.47 -8.36 -3.36
C ALA A 193 13.15 -9.13 -3.54
N THR A 194 13.25 -10.43 -3.77
CA THR A 194 12.12 -11.37 -3.75
C THR A 194 12.41 -12.47 -2.74
N LEU A 195 11.53 -12.62 -1.75
CA LEU A 195 11.62 -13.61 -0.69
C LEU A 195 10.65 -14.76 -1.01
N ALA A 196 11.15 -15.98 -1.16
CA ALA A 196 10.39 -17.11 -1.69
C ALA A 196 10.59 -18.39 -0.87
N SER A 197 10.12 -18.40 0.38
CA SER A 197 10.20 -19.55 1.30
C SER A 197 8.84 -20.10 1.70
N HIS A 198 7.76 -19.33 1.55
CA HIS A 198 6.40 -19.82 1.78
C HIS A 198 6.02 -20.88 0.74
N LYS A 199 5.30 -21.91 1.19
CA LYS A 199 4.89 -23.04 0.33
C LYS A 199 3.56 -22.79 -0.38
N ASP A 200 2.83 -21.79 0.10
CA ASP A 200 1.53 -21.36 -0.40
C ASP A 200 1.40 -19.83 -0.29
N PHE A 201 0.23 -19.30 -0.63
CA PHE A 201 -0.06 -17.88 -0.78
C PHE A 201 0.39 -17.04 0.42
N VAL A 202 1.00 -15.89 0.17
CA VAL A 202 1.30 -14.89 1.20
C VAL A 202 0.12 -13.95 1.32
N LEU A 203 -0.56 -13.98 2.47
CA LEU A 203 -1.83 -13.30 2.67
C LEU A 203 -1.68 -11.97 3.42
N SER A 204 -0.62 -11.83 4.21
CA SER A 204 -0.39 -10.62 5.01
C SER A 204 1.09 -10.39 5.23
N VAL A 205 1.52 -9.14 5.13
CA VAL A 205 2.87 -8.69 5.44
C VAL A 205 2.82 -7.49 6.40
N ALA A 206 3.81 -7.37 7.28
CA ALA A 206 4.00 -6.21 8.14
C ALA A 206 5.50 -5.96 8.35
N CYS A 207 5.86 -4.70 8.59
CA CYS A 207 7.23 -4.31 8.95
C CYS A 207 7.30 -3.92 10.42
N SER A 208 8.37 -4.33 11.10
CA SER A 208 8.64 -3.89 12.46
C SER A 208 8.94 -2.40 12.53
N PRO A 209 8.63 -1.71 13.64
CA PRO A 209 8.89 -0.27 13.80
C PRO A 209 10.35 0.16 13.61
N CYS A 210 11.31 -0.74 13.85
CA CYS A 210 12.73 -0.47 13.61
C CYS A 210 13.17 -0.70 12.16
N GLY A 211 12.27 -1.13 11.28
CA GLY A 211 12.56 -1.42 9.86
C GLY A 211 13.37 -2.70 9.61
N ARG A 212 13.85 -3.37 10.67
CA ARG A 212 14.71 -4.54 10.54
C ARG A 212 13.96 -5.80 10.12
N TRP A 213 12.77 -6.03 10.67
CA TRP A 213 12.03 -7.27 10.48
C TRP A 213 10.82 -7.09 9.57
N ILE A 214 10.65 -8.03 8.67
CA ILE A 214 9.40 -8.26 7.94
C ILE A 214 8.77 -9.52 8.51
N VAL A 215 7.47 -9.45 8.79
CA VAL A 215 6.66 -10.57 9.24
C VAL A 215 5.66 -10.89 8.14
N SER A 216 5.51 -12.17 7.81
CA SER A 216 4.54 -12.62 6.82
C SER A 216 3.68 -13.76 7.34
N GLY A 217 2.38 -13.70 7.04
CA GLY A 217 1.42 -14.78 7.27
C GLY A 217 1.00 -15.41 5.96
N SER A 218 0.88 -16.74 5.94
CA SER A 218 0.58 -17.49 4.73
C SER A 218 -0.52 -18.53 4.90
N LYS A 219 -1.13 -18.88 3.76
CA LYS A 219 -2.03 -20.03 3.59
C LYS A 219 -1.37 -21.36 3.95
N ASP A 220 -0.04 -21.44 3.93
CA ASP A 220 0.71 -22.61 4.39
C ASP A 220 0.71 -22.79 5.92
N ARG A 221 -0.06 -21.95 6.64
CA ARG A 221 -0.27 -21.95 8.10
C ARG A 221 0.93 -21.47 8.91
N SER A 222 1.98 -21.01 8.23
CA SER A 222 3.19 -20.49 8.87
C SER A 222 3.16 -18.98 9.00
N VAL A 223 3.93 -18.51 9.97
CA VAL A 223 4.38 -17.12 10.08
C VAL A 223 5.88 -17.11 9.87
N GLN A 224 6.39 -16.30 8.95
CA GLN A 224 7.82 -16.21 8.67
C GLN A 224 8.37 -14.83 9.00
N PHE A 225 9.61 -14.82 9.52
CA PHE A 225 10.38 -13.63 9.84
C PHE A 225 11.56 -13.49 8.90
N TRP A 226 11.72 -12.29 8.38
CA TRP A 226 12.76 -11.95 7.43
C TRP A 226 13.51 -10.73 7.93
N ASP A 227 14.83 -10.78 7.85
CA ASP A 227 15.62 -9.58 8.02
C ASP A 227 15.58 -8.78 6.71
N ALA A 228 15.07 -7.54 6.78
CA ALA A 228 14.85 -6.68 5.63
C ALA A 228 16.15 -6.35 4.85
N HIS A 229 17.31 -6.45 5.50
CA HIS A 229 18.61 -6.14 4.89
C HIS A 229 19.25 -7.37 4.24
N THR A 230 19.18 -8.53 4.90
CA THR A 230 19.85 -9.75 4.44
C THR A 230 18.95 -10.68 3.63
N THR A 231 17.63 -10.46 3.66
CA THR A 231 16.61 -11.21 2.90
C THR A 231 16.53 -12.71 3.21
N ASN A 232 17.17 -13.15 4.29
CA ASN A 232 17.12 -14.53 4.76
C ASN A 232 15.94 -14.74 5.71
N THR A 233 15.28 -15.91 5.61
CA THR A 233 14.33 -16.35 6.64
C THR A 233 15.11 -16.65 7.91
N GLN A 234 14.83 -15.93 8.99
CA GLN A 234 15.52 -16.16 10.26
C GLN A 234 14.72 -17.09 11.16
N PHE A 235 13.39 -17.01 11.14
CA PHE A 235 12.52 -17.83 11.99
C PHE A 235 11.21 -18.16 11.29
N MET A 236 10.74 -19.40 11.46
CA MET A 236 9.42 -19.84 11.05
C MET A 236 8.64 -20.27 12.28
N LEU A 237 7.50 -19.64 12.51
CA LEU A 237 6.61 -19.99 13.60
C LEU A 237 5.46 -20.83 13.08
N GLN A 238 5.21 -21.89 13.84
CA GLN A 238 4.16 -22.86 13.59
C GLN A 238 3.23 -22.88 14.79
N GLY A 239 1.96 -23.20 14.55
CA GLY A 239 0.99 -23.36 15.63
C GLY A 239 -0.44 -23.06 15.23
N HIS A 240 -0.67 -22.30 14.16
CA HIS A 240 -2.00 -22.18 13.57
C HIS A 240 -2.38 -23.49 12.86
N LYS A 241 -3.67 -23.84 12.95
CA LYS A 241 -4.21 -25.06 12.31
C LYS A 241 -4.78 -24.79 10.92
N ASN A 242 -4.84 -23.53 10.51
CA ASN A 242 -5.33 -23.07 9.22
C ASN A 242 -4.49 -21.87 8.73
N SER A 243 -4.82 -21.33 7.56
CA SER A 243 -4.16 -20.16 6.95
C SER A 243 -3.96 -19.04 7.96
N VAL A 244 -2.79 -18.42 7.97
CA VAL A 244 -2.57 -17.16 8.69
C VAL A 244 -2.98 -16.03 7.76
N ILE A 245 -4.07 -15.35 8.11
CA ILE A 245 -4.75 -14.38 7.24
C ILE A 245 -4.26 -12.96 7.52
N SER A 246 -3.83 -12.67 8.74
CA SER A 246 -3.39 -11.33 9.14
C SER A 246 -2.21 -11.41 10.09
N VAL A 247 -1.24 -10.50 9.91
CA VAL A 247 -0.15 -10.24 10.84
C VAL A 247 -0.10 -8.75 11.17
N ALA A 248 0.20 -8.42 12.42
CA ALA A 248 0.38 -7.04 12.87
C ALA A 248 1.51 -6.96 13.89
N VAL A 249 2.37 -5.95 13.78
CA VAL A 249 3.48 -5.73 14.72
C VAL A 249 3.14 -4.60 15.68
N SER A 250 3.48 -4.77 16.96
CA SER A 250 3.30 -3.73 17.96
C SER A 250 4.12 -2.48 17.61
N PRO A 251 3.55 -1.26 17.67
CA PRO A 251 4.29 -0.02 17.45
C PRO A 251 5.44 0.20 18.43
N ALA A 252 5.34 -0.33 19.65
CA ALA A 252 6.40 -0.28 20.65
C ALA A 252 7.51 -1.31 20.40
N GLY A 253 7.36 -2.18 19.40
CA GLY A 253 8.17 -3.38 19.23
C GLY A 253 7.85 -4.45 20.28
N GLY A 254 8.66 -5.50 20.34
CA GLY A 254 8.59 -6.51 21.40
C GLY A 254 7.44 -7.54 21.29
N LEU A 255 6.34 -7.20 20.62
CA LEU A 255 5.21 -8.10 20.36
C LEU A 255 4.73 -8.05 18.90
N PHE A 256 4.09 -9.13 18.47
CA PHE A 256 3.26 -9.15 17.26
C PHE A 256 2.06 -10.09 17.44
N ALA A 257 1.04 -9.87 16.63
CA ALA A 257 -0.20 -10.63 16.63
C ALA A 257 -0.40 -11.32 15.27
N THR A 258 -0.98 -12.52 15.28
CA THR A 258 -1.39 -13.24 14.08
C THR A 258 -2.83 -13.69 14.20
N GLY A 259 -3.61 -13.50 13.14
CA GLY A 259 -4.98 -13.99 13.01
C GLY A 259 -5.06 -15.10 11.96
N SER A 260 -5.83 -16.15 12.23
CA SER A 260 -5.93 -17.31 11.35
C SER A 260 -7.37 -17.78 11.13
N GLY A 261 -7.59 -18.45 10.00
CA GLY A 261 -8.83 -19.15 9.69
C GLY A 261 -9.12 -20.36 10.59
N ASP A 262 -8.33 -20.60 11.63
CA ASP A 262 -8.65 -21.51 12.73
C ASP A 262 -9.47 -20.85 13.84
N CYS A 263 -9.98 -19.64 13.57
CA CYS A 263 -10.74 -18.80 14.48
C CYS A 263 -9.95 -18.37 15.73
N ARG A 264 -8.61 -18.28 15.64
CA ARG A 264 -7.76 -17.82 16.74
C ARG A 264 -6.88 -16.66 16.34
N ALA A 265 -6.70 -15.75 17.28
CA ALA A 265 -5.59 -14.82 17.31
C ALA A 265 -4.51 -15.34 18.27
N ARG A 266 -3.23 -15.13 17.93
CA ARG A 266 -2.09 -15.44 18.79
C ARG A 266 -1.25 -14.19 18.98
N ILE A 267 -0.73 -14.01 20.19
CA ILE A 267 0.25 -12.97 20.53
C ILE A 267 1.60 -13.64 20.77
N TRP A 268 2.64 -13.03 20.23
CA TRP A 268 3.99 -13.56 20.22
C TRP A 268 4.96 -12.48 20.71
N ARG A 269 6.09 -12.89 21.30
CA ARG A 269 7.12 -11.97 21.81
C ARG A 269 8.44 -12.16 21.05
N TYR A 270 9.11 -11.05 20.71
CA TYR A 270 10.40 -11.07 20.01
C TYR A 270 11.54 -11.67 20.86
N GLU A 271 11.52 -11.47 22.18
CA GLU A 271 12.59 -11.88 23.09
C GLU A 271 12.72 -13.41 23.26
N THR A 272 11.72 -14.16 22.81
CA THR A 272 11.66 -15.63 22.96
C THR A 272 11.86 -16.36 21.62
N LEU A 273 12.30 -15.65 20.58
CA LEU A 273 12.56 -16.17 19.23
C LEU A 273 14.06 -16.23 18.97
#